data_AF-A0A7J4QNE4-F1
#
_entry.id   AF-A0A7J4QNE4-F1
#
_cell.length_a   1.000
_cell.length_b   1.000
_cell.length_c   1.000
_cell.angle_alpha   90.00
_cell.angle_beta   90.00
_cell.angle_gamma   90.00
#
_symmetry.space_group_name_H-M   'P 1'
#
loop_
_entity.id
_entity.type
_entity.pdbx_description
1 polymer ?
#
loop_
_entity_poly.entity_id
_entity_poly.type
_entity_poly.pdbx_seq_one_letter_code
_entity_poly.pdbx_strand_id
1 'polypeptide(L)'
;GVEAALKTAGAWDFVQDLEHGLDTMVGDRGSKLSGGQRARVSLARAVLKEPSLLILDEASSALDAETERRIQENLLATNAQRATIAVA
;
A
#
# COMPACT_ATOMS: atom_id res chain seq x y z
N GLY A 1 2.19 -10.52 7.98
CA GLY A 1 1.84 -11.44 6.87
C GLY A 1 1.33 -10.67 5.65
N VAL A 2 1.30 -11.28 4.46
CA VAL A 2 0.98 -10.61 3.19
C VAL A 2 -0.41 -9.95 3.20
N GLU A 3 -1.44 -10.68 3.63
CA GLU A 3 -2.80 -10.15 3.72
C GLU A 3 -2.90 -8.91 4.62
N ALA A 4 -2.32 -8.97 5.82
CA ALA A 4 -2.32 -7.84 6.74
C ALA A 4 -1.64 -6.61 6.13
N ALA A 5 -0.50 -6.79 5.46
CA ALA A 5 0.20 -5.70 4.79
C ALA A 5 -0.63 -5.08 3.64
N LEU A 6 -1.33 -5.90 2.86
CA LEU A 6 -2.25 -5.44 1.81
C LEU A 6 -3.44 -4.68 2.40
N LYS A 7 -4.01 -5.14 3.53
CA LYS A 7 -5.09 -4.44 4.24
C LYS A 7 -4.61 -3.09 4.76
N THR A 8 -3.45 -3.04 5.43
CA THR A 8 -2.86 -1.78 5.91
C THR A 8 -2.65 -0.79 4.77
N ALA A 9 -2.17 -1.24 3.61
CA ALA A 9 -1.94 -0.40 2.45
C ALA A 9 -3.21 -0.09 1.62
N GLY A 10 -4.39 -0.53 2.06
CA GLY A 10 -5.64 -0.36 1.31
C GLY A 10 -5.65 -1.06 -0.05
N ALA A 11 -4.82 -2.09 -0.23
CA ALA A 11 -4.65 -2.85 -1.46
C ALA A 11 -5.47 -4.14 -1.50
N TRP A 12 -5.91 -4.64 -0.35
CA TRP A 12 -6.58 -5.93 -0.24
C TRP A 12 -7.78 -6.08 -1.18
N ASP A 13 -8.70 -5.11 -1.14
CA ASP A 13 -9.96 -5.19 -1.89
C ASP A 13 -9.72 -5.34 -3.39
N PHE A 14 -8.94 -4.43 -4.00
CA PHE A 14 -8.70 -4.51 -5.44
C PHE A 14 -7.87 -5.75 -5.83
N VAL A 15 -6.98 -6.23 -4.95
CA VAL A 15 -6.20 -7.44 -5.21
C VAL A 15 -7.12 -8.67 -5.23
N GLN A 16 -8.12 -8.73 -4.36
CA GLN A 16 -9.13 -9.80 -4.37
C GLN A 16 -10.01 -9.75 -5.64
N ASP A 17 -10.24 -8.56 -6.19
CA ASP A 17 -11.03 -8.35 -7.41
C ASP A 17 -10.27 -8.71 -8.70
N LEU A 18 -8.97 -8.99 -8.64
CA LEU A 18 -8.21 -9.45 -9.79
C LEU A 18 -8.55 -10.91 -10.15
N GLU A 19 -8.47 -11.24 -11.43
CA GLU A 19 -8.84 -12.56 -11.99
C GLU A 19 -8.21 -13.75 -11.25
N HIS A 20 -6.98 -13.61 -10.76
CA HIS A 20 -6.25 -14.65 -10.02
C HIS A 20 -5.85 -14.18 -8.61
N GLY A 21 -6.49 -13.15 -8.08
CA GLY A 21 -6.18 -12.62 -6.76
C GLY A 21 -4.69 -12.26 -6.59
N LEU A 22 -4.07 -12.81 -5.56
CA LEU A 22 -2.64 -12.67 -5.25
C LEU A 22 -1.71 -13.21 -6.34
N ASP A 23 -2.16 -14.21 -7.12
CA ASP A 23 -1.37 -14.87 -8.16
C ASP A 23 -1.48 -14.15 -9.52
N THR A 24 -2.17 -13.00 -9.55
CA THR A 24 -2.37 -12.23 -10.79
C THR A 24 -1.04 -11.68 -11.31
N MET A 25 -0.71 -12.03 -12.56
CA MET A 25 0.44 -11.49 -13.27
C MET A 25 0.20 -10.04 -13.70
N VAL A 26 0.82 -9.09 -12.99
CA VAL A 26 0.66 -7.63 -13.17
C VAL A 26 1.46 -7.00 -14.32
N GLY A 27 2.18 -7.82 -15.10
CA GLY A 27 3.04 -7.37 -16.19
C GLY A 27 4.34 -6.69 -15.71
N ASP A 28 5.18 -6.31 -16.67
CA ASP A 28 6.48 -5.69 -16.38
C ASP A 28 6.31 -4.40 -15.59
N ARG A 29 7.02 -4.32 -14.45
CA ARG A 29 6.96 -3.19 -13.51
C ARG A 29 5.52 -2.84 -13.07
N GLY A 30 4.59 -3.79 -13.10
CA GLY A 30 3.18 -3.57 -12.72
C GLY A 30 2.39 -2.78 -13.77
N SER A 31 2.73 -2.91 -15.06
CA SER A 31 2.09 -2.19 -16.17
C SER A 31 0.56 -2.38 -16.25
N LYS A 32 0.02 -3.49 -15.73
CA LYS A 32 -1.43 -3.75 -15.69
C LYS A 32 -2.17 -3.11 -14.52
N LEU A 33 -1.46 -2.51 -13.58
CA LEU A 33 -2.04 -1.81 -12.43
C LEU A 33 -2.19 -0.32 -12.75
N SER A 34 -3.17 0.35 -12.16
CA SER A 34 -3.22 1.82 -12.17
C SER A 34 -2.07 2.41 -11.35
N GLY A 35 -1.81 3.72 -11.49
CA GLY A 35 -0.79 4.41 -10.67
C GLY A 35 -1.05 4.23 -9.17
N GLY A 36 -2.28 4.47 -8.72
CA GLY A 36 -2.68 4.30 -7.32
C GLY A 36 -2.65 2.85 -6.84
N GLN A 37 -2.95 1.87 -7.69
CA GLN A 37 -2.78 0.45 -7.35
C GLN A 37 -1.30 0.10 -7.17
N ARG A 38 -0.42 0.54 -8.08
CA ARG A 38 1.04 0.32 -7.93
C ARG A 38 1.59 0.96 -6.66
N ALA A 39 1.14 2.17 -6.32
CA ALA A 39 1.54 2.85 -5.09
C ALA A 39 1.14 2.03 -3.85
N ARG A 40 -0.11 1.56 -3.79
CA ARG A 40 -0.61 0.74 -2.67
C ARG A 40 0.08 -0.62 -2.57
N VAL A 41 0.39 -1.30 -3.67
CA VAL A 41 1.23 -2.52 -3.64
C VAL A 41 2.64 -2.21 -3.12
N SER A 42 3.22 -1.08 -3.52
CA SER A 42 4.56 -0.67 -3.07
C SER A 42 4.57 -0.37 -1.56
N LEU A 43 3.53 0.28 -1.06
CA LEU A 43 3.34 0.50 0.38
C LEU A 43 3.16 -0.83 1.12
N ALA A 44 2.35 -1.76 0.61
CA ALA A 44 2.20 -3.08 1.21
C ALA A 44 3.55 -3.80 1.33
N ARG A 45 4.40 -3.72 0.30
CA ARG A 45 5.77 -4.26 0.33
C ARG A 45 6.64 -3.59 1.38
N ALA A 46 6.51 -2.27 1.57
CA ALA A 46 7.25 -1.54 2.60
C ALA A 46 6.80 -1.95 4.01
N VAL A 47 5.49 -2.04 4.25
CA VAL A 47 4.91 -2.46 5.54
C VAL A 47 5.24 -3.91 5.87
N LEU A 48 5.21 -4.81 4.88
CA LEU A 48 5.50 -6.24 5.06
C LEU A 48 6.91 -6.51 5.61
N LYS A 49 7.85 -5.59 5.37
CA LYS A 49 9.22 -5.70 5.91
C LYS A 49 9.34 -5.34 7.38
N GLU A 50 8.26 -4.86 8.00
CA GLU A 50 8.22 -4.40 9.40
C GLU A 50 9.38 -3.43 9.72
N PRO A 51 9.55 -2.34 8.94
CA PRO A 51 10.67 -1.43 9.14
C PRO A 51 10.50 -0.64 10.44
N SER A 52 11.61 -0.30 11.09
CA SER A 52 11.61 0.61 12.25
C SER A 52 11.36 2.07 11.85
N LEU A 53 11.67 2.44 10.61
CA LEU A 53 11.40 3.74 10.00
C LEU A 53 10.74 3.56 8.63
N LEU A 54 9.56 4.15 8.45
CA LEU A 54 8.86 4.25 7.19
C LEU A 54 8.87 5.69 6.70
N ILE A 55 9.44 5.92 5.52
CA ILE A 55 9.44 7.24 4.86
C ILE A 55 8.48 7.14 3.66
N LEU A 56 7.47 7.99 3.65
CA LEU A 56 6.53 8.16 2.56
C LEU A 56 6.92 9.45 1.85
N ASP A 57 7.63 9.31 0.73
CA ASP A 57 8.06 10.42 -0.11
C ASP A 57 6.94 10.79 -1.08
N GLU A 58 6.78 12.08 -1.32
CA GLU A 58 5.60 12.68 -1.92
C GLU A 58 5.48 12.31 -3.41
N ALA A 59 4.55 11.40 -3.71
CA ALA A 59 3.97 11.18 -5.03
C ALA A 59 2.45 11.00 -4.90
N SER A 60 1.82 11.84 -4.06
CA SER A 60 0.37 11.90 -3.80
C SER A 60 -0.47 12.26 -5.02
N SER A 61 0.11 12.35 -6.22
CA SER A 61 -0.63 12.54 -7.48
C SER A 61 -1.43 11.31 -7.94
N ALA A 62 -1.12 10.12 -7.41
CA ALA A 62 -1.69 8.86 -7.90
C ALA A 62 -2.86 8.31 -7.06
N LEU A 63 -3.14 8.88 -5.88
CA LEU A 63 -4.21 8.46 -4.99
C LEU A 63 -5.20 9.63 -4.80
N ASP A 64 -6.49 9.31 -4.69
CA ASP A 64 -7.49 10.27 -4.23
C ASP A 64 -7.38 10.48 -2.71
N ALA A 65 -7.86 11.63 -2.24
CA ALA A 65 -7.73 12.06 -0.84
C ALA A 65 -8.43 11.12 0.16
N GLU A 66 -9.51 10.44 -0.24
CA GLU A 66 -10.21 9.49 0.61
C GLU A 66 -9.36 8.23 0.83
N THR A 67 -8.81 7.67 -0.26
CA THR A 67 -7.90 6.54 -0.21
C THR A 67 -6.67 6.84 0.65
N GLU A 68 -6.07 8.02 0.49
CA GLU A 68 -4.91 8.44 1.27
C GLU A 68 -5.22 8.51 2.77
N ARG A 69 -6.33 9.16 3.14
CA ARG A 69 -6.76 9.27 4.53
C ARG A 69 -6.95 7.89 5.17
N ARG A 70 -7.62 6.97 4.46
CA ARG A 70 -7.85 5.60 4.95
C ARG A 70 -6.55 4.85 5.19
N ILE A 71 -5.56 5.03 4.32
CA ILE A 71 -4.23 4.42 4.48
C ILE A 71 -3.50 4.99 5.70
N GLN A 72 -3.56 6.31 5.92
CA GLN A 72 -2.96 6.94 7.11
C GLN A 72 -3.59 6.41 8.40
N GLU A 73 -4.93 6.32 8.46
CA GLU A 73 -5.65 5.77 9.60
C GLU A 73 -5.23 4.31 9.89
N ASN A 74 -5.08 3.48 8.84
CA ASN A 74 -4.61 2.11 8.98
C ASN A 74 -3.16 2.01 9.50
N LEU A 75 -2.27 2.90 9.03
CA LEU A 75 -0.88 2.93 9.46
C LEU A 75 -0.75 3.34 10.95
N LEU A 76 -1.59 4.26 11.41
CA LEU A 76 -1.65 4.72 12.81
C LEU A 76 -2.32 3.70 13.73
N ALA A 77 -3.32 2.96 13.24
CA ALA A 77 -3.99 1.91 14.00
C ALA A 77 -3.10 0.67 14.22
N THR A 78 -1.97 0.56 13.52
CA THR A 78 -1.06 -0.57 13.72
C THR A 78 -0.22 -0.33 14.99
N ASN A 79 -0.25 -1.27 15.95
CA ASN A 79 0.58 -1.27 17.18
C ASN A 79 2.09 -1.52 16.91
N ALA A 80 2.62 -1.06 15.77
CA ALA A 80 4.01 -1.23 15.42
C ALA A 80 4.87 -0.20 16.16
N GLN A 81 5.99 -0.64 16.77
CA GLN A 81 7.08 0.25 17.18
C GLN A 81 7.80 0.78 15.93
N ARG A 82 7.14 1.66 15.18
CA ARG A 82 7.60 2.19 13.90
C ARG A 82 7.45 3.69 13.85
N ALA A 83 8.55 4.39 13.55
CA ALA A 83 8.49 5.80 13.19
C ALA A 83 8.00 5.93 11.73
N THR A 84 7.08 6.85 11.48
CA THR A 84 6.60 7.17 10.12
C THR A 84 6.83 8.64 9.85
N ILE A 85 7.49 8.94 8.74
CA ILE A 85 7.67 10.29 8.20
C ILE A 85 6.94 10.33 6.87
N ALA A 86 6.01 11.26 6.72
CA ALA A 86 5.32 11.50 5.47
C ALA A 86 5.59 12.93 5.00
N VAL A 87 5.90 13.08 3.72
CA VAL A 87 5.95 14.36 3.02
C VAL A 87 4.60 14.52 2.31
N ALA A 88 3.91 15.64 2.53
CA ALA A 88 2.53 15.91 2.09
C ALA A 88 2.35 17.36 1.63
#